data_AF-A0A6P1ZR21-F1
#
_entry.id   AF-A0A6P1ZR21-F1
#
_cell.length_a   1.000
_cell.length_b   1.000
_cell.length_c   1.000
_cell.angle_alpha   90.00
_cell.angle_beta   90.00
_cell.angle_gamma   90.00
#
_symmetry.space_group_name_H-M   'P 1'
#
loop_
_entity.id
_entity.type
_entity.pdbx_description
1 polymer ?
#
loop_
_entity_poly.entity_id
_entity_poly.type
_entity_poly.pdbx_seq_one_letter_code
_entity_poly.pdbx_strand_id
1 'polypeptide(L)'
;MTQVYQPRRRSRILAPSVIAPSDLDHRREHSNTLALQCRAVFERLREHLIETHYNWFIAIDPESENYLIDQTLPGLTQQIRHSYGDTDVKLTIFRLNDTGTCGRLWV
;
A
#
# COMPACT_ATOMS: atom_id res chain seq x y z
N MET A 1 -15.70 -7.39 -55.70
CA MET A 1 -14.84 -8.28 -54.90
C MET A 1 -14.46 -7.53 -53.64
N THR A 2 -15.15 -7.80 -52.52
CA THR A 2 -15.02 -7.01 -51.29
C THR A 2 -13.93 -7.63 -50.43
N GLN A 3 -12.78 -6.95 -50.35
CA GLN A 3 -11.64 -7.36 -49.54
C GLN A 3 -11.96 -7.09 -48.06
N VAL A 4 -12.20 -8.17 -47.30
CA VAL A 4 -12.51 -8.08 -45.87
C VAL A 4 -11.19 -7.97 -45.10
N TYR A 5 -10.85 -6.75 -44.68
CA TYR A 5 -9.70 -6.50 -43.81
C TYR A 5 -10.08 -6.85 -42.37
N GLN A 6 -9.55 -7.95 -41.83
CA GLN A 6 -9.75 -8.31 -40.42
C GLN A 6 -8.70 -7.61 -39.54
N PRO A 7 -9.10 -6.76 -38.57
CA PRO A 7 -8.15 -6.16 -37.65
C PRO A 7 -7.71 -7.19 -36.60
N ARG A 8 -6.40 -7.48 -36.55
CA ARG A 8 -5.78 -8.24 -35.46
C ARG A 8 -5.90 -7.46 -34.14
N ARG A 9 -6.94 -7.72 -33.36
CA ARG A 9 -7.04 -7.25 -31.96
C ARG A 9 -6.10 -8.08 -31.08
N ARG A 10 -4.82 -7.72 -31.02
CA ARG A 10 -3.89 -8.19 -29.96
C ARG A 10 -3.89 -7.15 -28.84
N SER A 11 -4.76 -7.31 -27.84
CA SER A 11 -4.95 -6.36 -26.74
C SER A 11 -4.05 -6.61 -25.52
N ARG A 12 -3.10 -7.55 -25.56
CA ARG A 12 -2.16 -7.79 -24.45
C ARG A 12 -0.77 -8.14 -24.99
N ILE A 13 0.23 -7.34 -24.63
CA ILE A 13 1.64 -7.52 -25.01
C ILE A 13 2.32 -8.56 -24.11
N LEU A 14 1.87 -8.69 -22.86
CA LEU A 14 2.39 -9.63 -21.87
C LEU A 14 1.57 -10.92 -21.81
N ALA A 15 2.26 -12.05 -21.64
CA ALA A 15 1.63 -13.33 -21.37
C ALA A 15 0.85 -13.29 -20.04
N PRO A 16 -0.27 -14.03 -19.92
CA PRO A 16 -0.97 -14.15 -18.64
C PRO A 16 -0.03 -14.74 -17.59
N SER A 17 0.12 -14.05 -16.46
CA SER A 17 0.80 -14.64 -15.31
C SER A 17 -0.10 -15.74 -14.73
N VAL A 18 0.35 -16.99 -14.78
CA VAL A 18 -0.34 -18.12 -14.15
C VAL A 18 0.12 -18.15 -12.70
N ILE A 19 -0.61 -17.48 -11.82
CA ILE A 19 -0.38 -17.56 -10.37
C ILE A 19 -1.29 -18.68 -9.84
N ALA A 20 -0.73 -19.64 -9.10
CA ALA A 20 -1.52 -20.69 -8.49
C ALA A 20 -2.44 -20.09 -7.40
N PRO A 21 -3.68 -20.59 -7.24
CA PRO A 21 -4.59 -20.09 -6.20
C PRO A 21 -3.99 -20.14 -4.79
N SER A 22 -3.23 -21.18 -4.47
CA SER A 22 -2.52 -21.33 -3.18
C SER A 22 -1.53 -20.20 -2.91
N ASP A 23 -0.83 -19.72 -3.94
CA ASP A 23 0.14 -18.62 -3.80
C ASP A 23 -0.57 -17.27 -3.57
N LEU A 24 -1.79 -17.12 -4.08
CA LEU A 24 -2.61 -15.94 -3.82
C LEU A 24 -3.11 -15.92 -2.38
N ASP A 25 -3.55 -17.07 -1.87
CA ASP A 25 -4.06 -17.21 -0.50
C ASP A 25 -2.94 -16.92 0.52
N HIS A 26 -1.76 -17.51 0.34
CA HIS A 26 -0.61 -17.26 1.21
C HIS A 26 -0.18 -15.78 1.20
N ARG A 27 -0.19 -15.14 0.01
CA ARG A 27 0.11 -13.69 -0.09
C ARG A 27 -0.91 -12.85 0.65
N ARG A 28 -2.20 -13.20 0.53
CA ARG A 28 -3.29 -12.49 1.20
C ARG A 28 -3.19 -12.65 2.72
N GLU A 29 -2.93 -13.84 3.23
CA GLU A 29 -2.74 -14.09 4.66
C GLU A 29 -1.56 -13.31 5.24
N HIS A 30 -0.43 -13.31 4.53
CA HIS A 30 0.74 -12.54 4.94
C HIS A 30 0.45 -11.03 4.96
N SER A 31 -0.18 -10.50 3.91
CA SER A 31 -0.59 -9.09 3.86
C SER A 31 -1.58 -8.73 4.96
N ASN A 32 -2.55 -9.61 5.26
CA ASN A 32 -3.53 -9.37 6.32
C ASN A 32 -2.87 -9.36 7.70
N THR A 33 -1.96 -10.29 7.97
CA THR A 33 -1.23 -10.34 9.24
C THR A 33 -0.42 -9.06 9.45
N LEU A 34 0.34 -8.62 8.43
CA LEU A 34 1.08 -7.37 8.49
C LEU A 34 0.16 -6.16 8.70
N ALA A 35 -0.96 -6.10 7.98
CA ALA A 35 -1.92 -5.00 8.11
C ALA A 35 -2.51 -4.93 9.54
N LEU A 36 -2.82 -6.08 10.15
CA LEU A 36 -3.32 -6.14 11.53
C LEU A 36 -2.28 -5.68 12.55
N GLN A 37 -1.03 -6.09 12.40
CA GLN A 37 0.08 -5.66 13.27
C GLN A 37 0.29 -4.15 13.17
N CYS A 38 0.44 -3.62 11.96
CA CYS A 38 0.60 -2.18 11.75
C CYS A 38 -0.61 -1.38 12.23
N ARG A 39 -1.83 -1.94 12.11
CA ARG A 39 -3.05 -1.30 12.59
C ARG A 39 -3.06 -1.14 14.11
N ALA A 40 -2.62 -2.16 14.85
CA ALA A 40 -2.55 -2.08 16.31
C ALA A 40 -1.59 -0.97 16.78
N VAL A 41 -0.45 -0.80 16.10
CA VAL A 41 0.50 0.29 16.36
C VAL A 41 -0.10 1.64 15.96
N PHE A 42 -0.77 1.70 14.79
CA PHE A 42 -1.42 2.91 14.32
C PHE A 42 -2.44 3.46 15.32
N GLU A 43 -3.32 2.64 15.88
CA GLU A 43 -4.36 3.14 16.80
C GLU A 43 -3.73 3.78 18.06
N ARG A 44 -2.64 3.22 18.59
CA ARG A 44 -1.91 3.81 19.73
C ARG A 44 -1.28 5.16 19.39
N LEU A 45 -0.65 5.25 18.22
CA LEU A 45 0.01 6.48 17.75
C LEU A 45 -1.01 7.54 17.37
N ARG A 46 -2.14 7.14 16.79
CA ARG A 46 -3.19 8.01 16.32
C ARG A 46 -3.74 8.88 17.44
N GLU A 47 -4.04 8.33 18.61
CA GLU A 47 -4.61 9.09 19.73
C GLU A 47 -3.76 10.32 20.07
N HIS A 48 -2.43 10.19 19.98
CA HIS A 48 -1.49 11.25 20.31
C HIS A 48 -1.17 12.17 19.11
N LEU A 49 -1.09 11.61 17.91
CA LEU A 49 -0.65 12.34 16.71
C LEU A 49 -1.80 13.02 15.96
N ILE A 50 -3.06 12.59 16.14
CA ILE A 50 -4.20 13.16 15.43
C ILE A 50 -4.47 14.61 15.82
N GLU A 51 -4.17 14.99 17.07
CA GLU A 51 -4.34 16.35 17.57
C GLU A 51 -3.39 17.36 16.89
N THR A 52 -2.20 16.89 16.51
CA THR A 52 -1.11 17.75 16.00
C THR A 52 -0.90 17.62 14.49
N HIS A 53 -1.21 16.47 13.90
CA HIS A 53 -0.90 16.11 12.51
C HIS A 53 -2.12 15.56 11.77
N TYR A 54 -3.28 16.18 11.98
CA TYR A 54 -4.51 15.77 11.32
C TYR A 54 -4.36 15.77 9.79
N ASN A 55 -4.84 14.69 9.15
CA ASN A 55 -4.78 14.39 7.72
C ASN A 55 -3.39 14.10 7.11
N TRP A 56 -2.34 13.99 7.92
CA TRP A 56 -1.01 13.61 7.47
C TRP A 56 -0.94 12.11 7.17
N PHE A 57 0.08 11.70 6.41
CA PHE A 57 0.37 10.30 6.12
C PHE A 57 1.40 9.78 7.12
N ILE A 58 1.18 8.55 7.59
CA ILE A 58 2.09 7.85 8.49
C ILE A 58 2.42 6.49 7.89
N ALA A 59 3.71 6.16 7.77
CA ALA A 59 4.18 4.83 7.43
C ALA A 59 4.67 4.15 8.70
N ILE A 60 4.19 2.93 8.95
CA ILE A 60 4.55 2.14 10.13
C ILE A 60 5.27 0.88 9.68
N ASP A 61 6.35 0.59 10.38
CA ASP A 61 7.12 -0.63 10.26
C ASP A 61 6.58 -1.71 11.22
N PRO A 62 6.12 -2.87 10.73
CA PRO A 62 5.61 -3.95 11.57
C PRO A 62 6.69 -4.60 12.44
N GLU A 63 7.97 -4.54 12.05
CA GLU A 63 9.05 -5.24 12.78
C GLU A 63 9.70 -4.36 13.85
N SER A 64 9.94 -3.08 13.53
CA SER A 64 10.66 -2.17 14.42
C SER A 64 9.76 -1.22 15.22
N GLU A 65 8.44 -1.23 14.95
CA GLU A 65 7.46 -0.27 15.47
C GLU A 65 7.83 1.21 15.19
N ASN A 66 8.82 1.46 14.34
CA ASN A 66 9.17 2.81 13.91
C ASN A 66 8.11 3.35 12.96
N TYR A 67 7.96 4.67 12.98
CA TYR A 67 7.05 5.36 12.10
C TYR A 67 7.68 6.59 11.46
N LEU A 68 7.27 6.87 10.23
CA LEU A 68 7.60 8.07 9.49
C LEU A 68 6.30 8.82 9.23
N ILE A 69 6.34 10.15 9.31
CA ILE A 69 5.16 11.00 9.12
C ILE A 69 5.48 12.15 8.17
N ASP A 70 4.58 12.40 7.23
CA ASP A 70 4.68 13.53 6.31
C ASP A 70 3.28 14.02 5.92
N GLN A 71 3.13 15.30 5.64
CA GLN A 71 1.87 15.87 5.18
C GLN A 71 1.45 15.32 3.80
N THR A 72 2.41 14.85 3.01
CA THR A 72 2.22 14.42 1.62
C THR A 72 2.74 13.00 1.38
N LEU A 73 2.01 12.22 0.59
CA LEU A 73 2.43 10.86 0.23
C LEU A 73 3.80 10.83 -0.50
N PRO A 74 4.11 11.76 -1.43
CA PRO A 74 5.44 11.80 -2.06
C PRO A 74 6.57 12.08 -1.07
N GLY A 75 6.39 13.01 -0.13
CA GLY A 75 7.36 13.31 0.93
C GLY A 75 7.62 12.10 1.81
N LEU A 76 6.56 11.42 2.24
CA LEU A 76 6.67 10.18 3.01
C LEU A 76 7.42 9.09 2.24
N THR A 77 7.11 8.90 0.95
CA THR A 77 7.78 7.90 0.11
C THR A 77 9.26 8.19 -0.04
N GLN A 78 9.64 9.47 -0.14
CA GLN A 78 11.04 9.88 -0.21
C GLN A 78 11.77 9.63 1.11
N GLN A 79 11.14 9.92 2.25
CA GLN A 79 11.67 9.59 3.57
C GLN A 79 11.87 8.08 3.75
N ILE A 80 10.90 7.26 3.35
CA ILE A 80 11.02 5.80 3.38
C ILE A 80 12.23 5.34 2.58
N ARG A 81 12.36 5.81 1.34
CA ARG A 81 13.51 5.46 0.48
C ARG A 81 14.83 5.89 1.09
N HIS A 82 14.88 7.04 1.75
CA HIS A 82 16.09 7.52 2.40
C HIS A 82 16.45 6.70 3.66
N SER A 83 15.46 6.33 4.47
CA SER A 83 15.68 5.60 5.73
C SER A 83 15.98 4.12 5.50
N TYR A 84 15.33 3.49 4.54
CA TYR A 84 15.41 2.03 4.32
C TYR A 84 16.18 1.64 3.06
N GLY A 85 16.53 2.59 2.18
CA GLY A 85 17.29 2.34 0.96
C GLY A 85 16.58 1.39 0.00
N ASP A 86 17.35 0.49 -0.60
CA ASP A 86 16.86 -0.59 -1.50
C ASP A 86 16.44 -1.85 -0.73
N THR A 87 16.26 -1.75 0.59
CA THR A 87 15.80 -2.89 1.40
C THR A 87 14.32 -3.15 1.12
N ASP A 88 13.95 -4.43 0.97
CA ASP A 88 12.56 -4.84 0.76
C ASP A 88 11.77 -4.78 2.08
N VAL A 89 11.46 -3.56 2.53
CA VAL A 89 10.73 -3.31 3.78
C VAL A 89 9.24 -3.15 3.48
N LYS A 90 8.42 -3.98 4.14
CA LYS A 90 6.96 -3.97 3.99
C LYS A 90 6.31 -3.03 5.00
N LEU A 91 6.34 -1.74 4.69
CA LEU A 91 5.66 -0.71 5.48
C LEU A 91 4.19 -0.62 5.10
N THR A 92 3.34 -0.31 6.09
CA THR A 92 1.93 0.02 5.83
C THR A 92 1.70 1.51 6.02
N ILE A 93 1.12 2.16 5.00
CA ILE A 93 0.82 3.59 5.04
C ILE A 93 -0.65 3.79 5.44
N PHE A 94 -0.85 4.58 6.50
CA PHE A 94 -2.14 5.05 6.96
C PHE A 94 -2.25 6.56 6.82
N ARG A 95 -3.49 7.05 6.96
CA ARG A 95 -3.77 8.48 7.08
C ARG A 95 -4.20 8.78 8.52
N LEU A 96 -3.58 9.77 9.14
CA LEU A 96 -3.93 10.26 10.47
C LEU A 96 -5.26 11.02 10.41
N ASN A 97 -6.35 10.28 10.42
CA ASN A 97 -7.71 10.79 10.47
C ASN A 97 -8.57 9.86 11.35
N ASP A 98 -9.86 10.15 11.44
CA ASP A 98 -10.77 9.42 12.33
C ASP A 98 -10.94 7.93 12.00
N THR A 99 -10.47 7.48 10.85
CA THR A 99 -10.67 6.10 10.36
C THR A 99 -9.36 5.36 10.07
N GLY A 100 -8.24 6.07 9.95
CA GLY A 100 -6.97 5.53 9.47
C GLY A 100 -6.89 5.33 7.95
N THR A 101 -7.94 5.65 7.20
CA THR A 101 -8.05 5.22 5.79
C THR A 101 -7.47 6.21 4.79
N CYS A 102 -6.63 5.67 3.88
CA CYS A 102 -6.08 6.37 2.72
C CYS A 102 -7.11 6.41 1.59
N GLY A 103 -8.19 7.18 1.79
CA GLY A 103 -9.27 7.35 0.82
C GLY A 103 -10.30 6.21 0.84
N ARG A 104 -11.52 6.53 0.39
CA ARG A 104 -12.54 5.52 0.04
C ARG A 104 -12.42 5.23 -1.45
N LEU A 105 -12.21 3.96 -1.80
CA LEU A 105 -12.58 3.47 -3.12
C LEU A 105 -14.10 3.60 -3.21
N TRP A 106 -14.60 4.53 -4.04
CA TRP A 106 -15.99 4.49 -4.46
C TRP A 106 -16.11 3.28 -5.40
N VAL A 107 -16.62 2.18 -4.87
CA VAL A 107 -17.03 1.00 -5.64
C VAL A 107 -18.48 1.19 -6.05
#